data_AF-A0A970ANM1-F1
#
_entry.id   AF-A0A970ANM1-F1
#
_cell.length_a   1.000
_cell.length_b   1.000
_cell.length_c   1.000
_cell.angle_alpha   90.00
_cell.angle_beta   90.00
_cell.angle_gamma   90.00
#
_symmetry.space_group_name_H-M   'P 1'
#
loop_
_entity.id
_entity.type
_entity.pdbx_description
1 polymer ?
#
loop_
_entity_poly.entity_id
_entity_poly.type
_entity_poly.pdbx_seq_one_letter_code
_entity_poly.pdbx_strand_id
1 'polypeptide(L)'
;MLRKRIFLTTFLIFVLAFTGCFGGTALKEITISAESDTVEQGKSITLEAKGIDKKKNEVVLPNPQWKVSDQSKGKIEGNGSKITFKANNDALGKVTVEVTSGKVSGAIELEIVTPGSAESESINLLSTGQLLFRETFNNVPNGTNIRNDQSKLDNPQSFSRSNMSGTITAQGGAIEMGTQRFAISIPGLANAQDPILRIRIKNDNGSGKPVSDLKLAVGNRYTTSGAVGEDGYRAHGEYKITNSSYQYIEIPLNKKYTNTGLINFRGIVGTKGTAGLFIDQIEVWDGGGSGGSDPGEPDPDPDPGSGGSTGDAYFGLVGWAAMNGGTTGGAGGEVIYVSNGRELYDALYANERRHKGDKKYGDPVPLTIYVNGRITKSNTGQEKIDIKDQADVSIIGVGNKGELDGIGIKITRSNNIIIRNLTIHHVRAPEDGIEITDNSKNIWIDRNTFYNELLDDKDYYDGLLDIKTGSEYITISWNKFYNNSKGLLVGHSDSANNPTRITYHHNHFYNLNSRVPLIRSAEVHMFNNYFQNIVSSAINSRMGAKVRVENNYFEKVGSGKKDSHAGQIEGPIGWWYGSSQTGYWQVIGNKFVNCPVSSYSSTTTVNIPYDYSKALNSADRAKELVLQYAGAGSPSL
;
A
#
# COMPACT_ATOMS: atom_id res chain seq x y z
N MET A 1 -0.53 -97.73 10.67
CA MET A 1 -1.39 -97.75 11.88
C MET A 1 -2.26 -96.49 11.89
N LEU A 2 -3.57 -96.68 12.04
CA LEU A 2 -4.65 -95.79 12.55
C LEU A 2 -4.32 -94.32 12.90
N ARG A 3 -5.13 -93.29 12.63
CA ARG A 3 -6.61 -93.15 12.45
C ARG A 3 -6.91 -92.05 11.40
N LYS A 4 -7.52 -92.43 10.26
CA LYS A 4 -8.94 -92.24 9.85
C LYS A 4 -9.40 -90.79 9.60
N ARG A 5 -9.36 -90.43 8.31
CA ARG A 5 -10.22 -89.45 7.63
C ARG A 5 -11.64 -90.00 7.50
N ILE A 6 -12.65 -89.14 7.64
CA ILE A 6 -13.99 -89.33 7.06
C ILE A 6 -14.47 -87.98 6.52
N PHE A 7 -14.92 -88.00 5.26
CA PHE A 7 -15.62 -86.95 4.52
C PHE A 7 -17.02 -86.70 5.07
N LEU A 8 -17.54 -85.46 5.02
CA LEU A 8 -18.91 -85.21 4.56
C LEU A 8 -19.19 -83.76 4.15
N THR A 9 -20.12 -83.65 3.22
CA THR A 9 -20.49 -82.55 2.33
C THR A 9 -21.77 -81.84 2.81
N THR A 10 -21.95 -80.58 2.39
CA THR A 10 -23.24 -79.84 2.16
C THR A 10 -23.99 -79.24 3.37
N PHE A 11 -24.14 -77.91 3.44
CA PHE A 11 -25.34 -77.18 3.00
C PHE A 11 -25.15 -75.65 3.04
N LEU A 12 -25.70 -75.01 2.01
CA LEU A 12 -25.71 -73.58 1.72
C LEU A 12 -26.97 -72.94 2.32
N ILE A 13 -26.86 -71.88 3.13
CA ILE A 13 -27.93 -70.89 3.33
C ILE A 13 -27.33 -69.48 3.32
N PHE A 14 -27.92 -68.68 2.43
CA PHE A 14 -27.73 -67.27 2.15
C PHE A 14 -27.73 -66.37 3.41
N VAL A 15 -26.74 -65.50 3.51
CA VAL A 15 -26.98 -64.09 3.86
C VAL A 15 -26.33 -63.24 2.78
N LEU A 16 -27.17 -62.69 1.90
CA LEU A 16 -26.85 -61.54 1.06
C LEU A 16 -26.43 -60.39 1.98
N ALA A 17 -25.15 -60.07 2.03
CA ALA A 17 -24.73 -58.67 2.15
C ALA A 17 -24.32 -58.27 0.74
N PHE A 18 -25.14 -57.41 0.14
CA PHE A 18 -24.97 -56.86 -1.19
C PHE A 18 -23.48 -56.64 -1.53
N THR A 19 -22.98 -57.38 -2.52
CA THR A 19 -22.00 -56.85 -3.45
C THR A 19 -22.66 -55.67 -4.15
N GLY A 20 -22.73 -54.56 -3.45
CA GLY A 20 -22.84 -53.27 -4.10
C GLY A 20 -21.55 -53.14 -4.90
N CYS A 21 -21.64 -53.39 -6.21
CA CYS A 21 -21.08 -52.44 -7.15
C CYS A 21 -21.67 -51.07 -6.80
N PHE A 22 -21.18 -50.46 -5.71
CA PHE A 22 -21.28 -49.04 -5.55
C PHE A 22 -20.46 -48.54 -6.72
N GLY A 23 -21.14 -48.02 -7.73
CA GLY A 23 -20.53 -47.17 -8.71
C GLY A 23 -19.87 -46.04 -7.94
N GLY A 24 -18.62 -46.27 -7.52
CA GLY A 24 -17.79 -45.28 -6.87
C GLY A 24 -17.77 -44.12 -7.84
N THR A 25 -18.35 -43.01 -7.40
CA THR A 25 -18.48 -41.82 -8.19
C THR A 25 -17.10 -41.50 -8.75
N ALA A 26 -16.96 -41.58 -10.07
CA ALA A 26 -15.65 -41.53 -10.71
C ALA A 26 -14.93 -40.26 -10.25
N LEU A 27 -13.83 -40.46 -9.52
CA LEU A 27 -13.00 -39.38 -8.99
C LEU A 27 -12.50 -38.55 -10.18
N LYS A 28 -12.74 -37.25 -10.13
CA LYS A 28 -12.37 -36.30 -11.19
C LYS A 28 -11.10 -35.54 -10.83
N GLU A 29 -11.00 -35.08 -9.60
CA GLU A 29 -9.89 -34.26 -9.09
C GLU A 29 -9.64 -34.55 -7.62
N ILE A 30 -8.43 -34.24 -7.15
CA ILE A 30 -8.07 -34.28 -5.73
C ILE A 30 -7.62 -32.87 -5.34
N THR A 31 -8.17 -32.36 -4.26
CA THR A 31 -7.72 -31.11 -3.64
C THR A 31 -6.94 -31.43 -2.38
N ILE A 32 -5.88 -30.67 -2.11
CA ILE A 32 -5.13 -30.74 -0.86
C ILE A 32 -5.29 -29.37 -0.17
N SER A 33 -5.57 -29.40 1.12
CA SER A 33 -5.61 -28.23 1.99
C SER A 33 -4.58 -28.36 3.10
N ALA A 34 -4.03 -27.23 3.54
CA ALA A 34 -3.13 -27.11 4.66
C ALA A 34 -3.59 -25.96 5.56
N GLU A 35 -3.18 -25.95 6.82
CA GLU A 35 -3.42 -24.82 7.73
C GLU A 35 -2.63 -23.56 7.36
N SER A 36 -1.58 -23.70 6.55
CA SER A 36 -0.74 -22.65 5.96
C SER A 36 -0.06 -23.20 4.69
N ASP A 37 0.36 -22.33 3.78
CA ASP A 37 1.25 -22.66 2.66
C ASP A 37 2.74 -22.50 3.03
N THR A 38 3.04 -22.08 4.27
CA THR A 38 4.41 -21.97 4.79
C THR A 38 4.65 -22.93 5.96
N VAL A 39 5.90 -23.37 6.12
CA VAL A 39 6.33 -24.18 7.26
C VAL A 39 7.73 -23.76 7.69
N GLU A 40 7.93 -23.49 8.97
CA GLU A 40 9.27 -23.15 9.47
C GLU A 40 10.18 -24.38 9.48
N GLN A 41 11.48 -24.15 9.33
CA GLN A 41 12.52 -25.16 9.51
C GLN A 41 12.32 -25.99 10.79
N GLY A 42 12.35 -27.32 10.63
CA GLY A 42 12.17 -28.26 11.74
C GLY A 42 10.75 -28.39 12.28
N LYS A 43 9.79 -27.58 11.80
CA LYS A 43 8.38 -27.66 12.19
C LYS A 43 7.57 -28.56 11.25
N SER A 44 6.35 -28.85 11.68
CA SER A 44 5.43 -29.74 10.99
C SER A 44 4.15 -29.00 10.66
N ILE A 45 3.55 -29.34 9.53
CA ILE A 45 2.26 -28.83 9.08
C ILE A 45 1.34 -29.97 8.68
N THR A 46 0.04 -29.84 8.96
CA THR A 46 -0.94 -30.87 8.61
C THR A 46 -1.53 -30.62 7.22
N LEU A 47 -1.52 -31.65 6.37
CA LEU A 47 -2.14 -31.66 5.05
C LEU A 47 -3.34 -32.61 5.02
N GLU A 48 -4.44 -32.19 4.40
CA GLU A 48 -5.65 -32.98 4.24
C GLU A 48 -6.08 -32.98 2.77
N ALA A 49 -6.27 -34.18 2.19
CA ALA A 49 -6.70 -34.37 0.82
C ALA A 49 -8.15 -34.82 0.75
N LYS A 50 -8.90 -34.25 -0.20
CA LYS A 50 -10.29 -34.61 -0.50
C LYS A 50 -10.46 -34.97 -1.97
N GLY A 51 -11.26 -35.99 -2.24
CA GLY A 51 -11.64 -36.34 -3.60
C GLY A 51 -12.88 -35.58 -4.03
N ILE A 52 -12.94 -35.17 -5.29
CA ILE A 52 -14.13 -34.57 -5.89
C ILE A 52 -14.58 -35.42 -7.07
N ASP A 53 -15.87 -35.77 -7.11
CA ASP A 53 -16.44 -36.55 -8.20
C ASP A 53 -16.81 -35.70 -9.43
N LYS A 54 -17.23 -36.36 -10.52
CA LYS A 54 -17.69 -35.67 -11.75
C LYS A 54 -18.88 -34.73 -11.55
N LYS A 55 -19.65 -34.88 -10.47
CA LYS A 55 -20.79 -34.05 -10.10
C LYS A 55 -20.41 -32.93 -9.12
N LYS A 56 -19.12 -32.76 -8.83
CA LYS A 56 -18.55 -31.78 -7.89
C LYS A 56 -18.90 -32.03 -6.42
N ASN A 57 -19.25 -33.26 -6.04
CA ASN A 57 -19.43 -33.60 -4.63
C ASN A 57 -18.10 -34.04 -4.01
N GLU A 58 -17.88 -33.69 -2.75
CA GLU A 58 -16.79 -34.26 -1.96
C GLU A 58 -17.05 -35.75 -1.73
N VAL A 59 -16.03 -36.56 -2.00
CA VAL A 59 -16.04 -38.01 -1.81
C VAL A 59 -14.78 -38.45 -1.06
N VAL A 60 -14.92 -39.52 -0.30
CA VAL A 60 -13.79 -40.13 0.43
C VAL A 60 -12.74 -40.58 -0.57
N LEU A 61 -11.47 -40.21 -0.33
CA LEU A 61 -10.36 -40.53 -1.20
C LEU A 61 -9.90 -41.99 -0.98
N PRO A 62 -10.03 -42.88 -1.97
CA PRO A 62 -9.67 -44.28 -1.79
C PRO A 62 -8.15 -44.51 -1.90
N ASN A 63 -7.53 -45.07 -0.86
CA ASN A 63 -6.12 -45.48 -0.83
C ASN A 63 -5.10 -44.40 -1.30
N PRO A 64 -5.14 -43.17 -0.75
CA PRO A 64 -4.22 -42.10 -1.17
C PRO A 64 -2.76 -42.46 -0.93
N GLN A 65 -1.92 -42.16 -1.92
CA GLN A 65 -0.46 -42.33 -1.86
C GLN A 65 0.21 -40.97 -1.98
N TRP A 66 0.98 -40.59 -0.96
CA TRP A 66 1.62 -39.28 -0.86
C TRP A 66 3.10 -39.34 -1.24
N LYS A 67 3.59 -38.26 -1.86
CA LYS A 67 4.99 -38.08 -2.23
C LYS A 67 5.42 -36.63 -2.03
N VAL A 68 6.69 -36.44 -1.66
CA VAL A 68 7.36 -35.14 -1.68
C VAL A 68 8.29 -35.05 -2.89
N SER A 69 8.29 -33.90 -3.57
CA SER A 69 9.14 -33.62 -4.74
C SER A 69 10.62 -33.60 -4.41
N ASP A 70 10.98 -33.15 -3.20
CA ASP A 70 12.36 -33.09 -2.70
C ASP A 70 12.44 -33.57 -1.24
N GLN A 71 12.99 -34.77 -1.04
CA GLN A 71 13.16 -35.36 0.30
C GLN A 71 14.23 -34.67 1.15
N SER A 72 15.10 -33.87 0.54
CA SER A 72 16.09 -33.06 1.30
C SER A 72 15.41 -31.91 2.06
N LYS A 73 14.20 -31.52 1.64
CA LYS A 73 13.45 -30.42 2.24
C LYS A 73 12.55 -30.84 3.40
N GLY A 74 12.09 -32.08 3.39
CA GLY A 74 11.27 -32.61 4.47
C GLY A 74 10.72 -33.99 4.15
N LYS A 75 9.92 -34.51 5.08
CA LYS A 75 9.33 -35.85 4.97
C LYS A 75 7.86 -35.87 5.40
N ILE A 76 7.15 -36.88 4.92
CA ILE A 76 5.75 -37.11 5.25
C ILE A 76 5.66 -38.12 6.40
N GLU A 77 4.80 -37.82 7.37
CA GLU A 77 4.48 -38.65 8.52
C GLU A 77 2.97 -38.93 8.51
N GLY A 78 2.56 -40.19 8.67
CA GLY A 78 1.16 -40.61 8.65
C GLY A 78 0.72 -41.31 7.36
N ASN A 79 -0.56 -41.68 7.29
CA ASN A 79 -1.19 -42.33 6.14
C ASN A 79 -2.66 -41.92 5.99
N GLY A 80 -3.28 -42.25 4.86
CA GLY A 80 -4.67 -41.90 4.59
C GLY A 80 -4.85 -40.48 4.02
N SER A 81 -6.06 -39.93 4.14
CA SER A 81 -6.41 -38.62 3.56
C SER A 81 -5.87 -37.43 4.35
N LYS A 82 -5.28 -37.64 5.53
CA LYS A 82 -4.69 -36.59 6.36
C LYS A 82 -3.31 -37.02 6.82
N ILE A 83 -2.29 -36.23 6.53
CA ILE A 83 -0.89 -36.51 6.84
C ILE A 83 -0.20 -35.26 7.40
N THR A 84 0.99 -35.43 7.94
CA THR A 84 1.83 -34.33 8.41
C THR A 84 3.08 -34.24 7.55
N PHE A 85 3.38 -33.04 7.03
CA PHE A 85 4.67 -32.76 6.41
C PHE A 85 5.59 -32.12 7.46
N LYS A 86 6.79 -32.67 7.67
CA LYS A 86 7.80 -32.11 8.57
C LYS A 86 8.97 -31.58 7.76
N ALA A 87 9.23 -30.28 7.87
CA ALA A 87 10.38 -29.63 7.26
C ALA A 87 11.67 -30.06 7.97
N ASN A 88 12.74 -30.26 7.20
CA ASN A 88 14.06 -30.51 7.78
C ASN A 88 14.63 -29.22 8.41
N ASN A 89 15.54 -29.38 9.37
CA ASN A 89 16.04 -28.25 10.17
C ASN A 89 16.84 -27.22 9.37
N ASP A 90 17.40 -27.59 8.21
CA ASP A 90 18.25 -26.71 7.40
C ASP A 90 17.66 -26.43 6.00
N ALA A 91 16.40 -26.82 5.76
CA ALA A 91 15.76 -26.69 4.45
C ALA A 91 15.17 -25.29 4.24
N LEU A 92 15.21 -24.77 3.01
CA LEU A 92 14.57 -23.50 2.63
C LEU A 92 13.94 -23.56 1.24
N GLY A 93 12.98 -22.66 1.02
CA GLY A 93 12.28 -22.47 -0.23
C GLY A 93 11.23 -23.55 -0.49
N LYS A 94 10.73 -23.57 -1.73
CA LYS A 94 9.51 -24.31 -2.09
C LYS A 94 9.72 -25.82 -2.18
N VAL A 95 8.69 -26.57 -1.78
CA VAL A 95 8.58 -28.03 -1.92
C VAL A 95 7.15 -28.40 -2.28
N THR A 96 6.98 -29.20 -3.33
CA THR A 96 5.67 -29.73 -3.72
C THR A 96 5.40 -31.06 -3.00
N VAL A 97 4.23 -31.18 -2.39
CA VAL A 97 3.66 -32.42 -1.85
C VAL A 97 2.51 -32.86 -2.74
N GLU A 98 2.61 -34.07 -3.28
CA GLU A 98 1.64 -34.65 -4.21
C GLU A 98 0.92 -35.83 -3.55
N VAL A 99 -0.38 -35.98 -3.83
CA VAL A 99 -1.17 -37.16 -3.49
C VAL A 99 -1.73 -37.78 -4.77
N THR A 100 -1.72 -39.11 -4.84
CA THR A 100 -2.32 -39.87 -5.94
C THR A 100 -3.35 -40.86 -5.41
N SER A 101 -4.45 -41.02 -6.13
CA SER A 101 -5.48 -42.03 -5.85
C SER A 101 -5.94 -42.62 -7.19
N GLY A 102 -5.41 -43.80 -7.53
CA GLY A 102 -5.60 -44.39 -8.85
C GLY A 102 -4.88 -43.60 -9.93
N LYS A 103 -5.63 -43.01 -10.88
CA LYS A 103 -5.09 -42.22 -12.00
C LYS A 103 -5.18 -40.70 -11.81
N VAL A 104 -5.75 -40.24 -10.68
CA VAL A 104 -5.93 -38.83 -10.39
C VAL A 104 -4.88 -38.41 -9.37
N SER A 105 -4.27 -37.26 -9.58
CA SER A 105 -3.34 -36.65 -8.64
C SER A 105 -3.79 -35.24 -8.24
N GLY A 106 -3.33 -34.80 -7.07
CA GLY A 106 -3.42 -33.42 -6.60
C GLY A 106 -2.09 -33.03 -5.97
N ALA A 107 -1.74 -31.75 -6.01
CA ALA A 107 -0.49 -31.25 -5.46
C ALA A 107 -0.70 -29.94 -4.73
N ILE A 108 0.11 -29.72 -3.69
CA ILE A 108 0.22 -28.45 -2.97
C ILE A 108 1.70 -28.08 -2.89
N GLU A 109 2.01 -26.81 -3.11
CA GLU A 109 3.35 -26.27 -2.88
C GLU A 109 3.40 -25.66 -1.48
N LEU A 110 4.43 -26.00 -0.71
CA LEU A 110 4.73 -25.43 0.59
C LEU A 110 6.03 -24.65 0.50
N GLU A 111 6.13 -23.51 1.14
CA GLU A 111 7.37 -22.75 1.27
C GLU A 111 8.00 -22.95 2.65
N ILE A 112 9.24 -23.43 2.68
CA ILE A 112 9.98 -23.62 3.93
C ILE A 112 10.76 -22.35 4.24
N VAL A 113 10.50 -21.80 5.43
CA VAL A 113 11.02 -20.51 5.88
C VAL A 113 11.83 -20.63 7.17
N THR A 114 12.65 -19.63 7.49
CA THR A 114 13.43 -19.60 8.73
C THR A 114 12.54 -19.44 9.96
N PRO A 115 12.87 -20.04 11.11
CA PRO A 115 12.06 -19.91 12.32
C PRO A 115 11.93 -18.45 12.77
N GLY A 116 10.72 -17.99 13.04
CA GLY A 116 10.43 -16.60 13.42
C GLY A 116 9.94 -15.70 12.28
N SER A 117 9.73 -16.24 11.07
CA SER A 117 9.07 -15.51 9.97
C SER A 117 7.56 -15.78 9.87
N ALA A 118 6.98 -16.62 10.74
CA ALA A 118 5.59 -17.03 10.65
C ALA A 118 4.79 -16.73 11.93
N GLU A 119 4.62 -15.44 12.28
CA GLU A 119 3.47 -14.98 13.08
C GLU A 119 3.08 -13.54 12.69
N SER A 120 2.39 -13.37 11.57
CA SER A 120 1.45 -12.24 11.38
C SER A 120 0.48 -12.45 10.22
N GLU A 121 -0.29 -13.55 10.20
CA GLU A 121 -1.51 -13.58 9.38
C GLU A 121 -2.69 -14.12 10.18
N SER A 122 -3.21 -13.28 11.06
CA SER A 122 -4.66 -13.23 11.26
C SER A 122 -5.23 -12.20 10.30
N ILE A 123 -5.60 -12.69 9.12
CA ILE A 123 -6.71 -12.21 8.28
C ILE A 123 -6.60 -10.76 7.79
N ASN A 124 -6.24 -10.63 6.50
CA ASN A 124 -6.63 -9.55 5.59
C ASN A 124 -8.16 -9.32 5.60
N LEU A 125 -8.67 -8.71 6.66
CA LEU A 125 -9.95 -8.03 6.67
C LEU A 125 -9.65 -6.57 6.98
N LEU A 126 -9.64 -5.79 5.89
CA LEU A 126 -10.03 -4.37 5.78
C LEU A 126 -8.90 -3.37 5.54
N SER A 127 -8.66 -3.11 4.25
CA SER A 127 -7.80 -2.03 3.75
C SER A 127 -8.62 -0.84 3.23
N THR A 128 -9.82 -0.57 3.76
CA THR A 128 -10.75 0.42 3.18
C THR A 128 -11.67 1.11 4.20
N GLY A 129 -11.19 1.33 5.42
CA GLY A 129 -11.97 1.87 6.56
C GLY A 129 -12.15 3.39 6.59
N GLN A 130 -13.38 3.90 6.80
CA GLN A 130 -13.60 5.25 7.35
C GLN A 130 -13.29 5.26 8.85
N LEU A 131 -12.42 6.14 9.34
CA LEU A 131 -12.23 6.32 10.79
C LEU A 131 -13.48 6.95 11.40
N LEU A 132 -14.18 6.20 12.25
CA LEU A 132 -15.36 6.66 12.98
C LEU A 132 -14.99 7.33 14.31
N PHE A 133 -13.92 6.86 14.95
CA PHE A 133 -13.56 7.30 16.29
C PHE A 133 -12.07 7.03 16.57
N ARG A 134 -11.40 7.97 17.24
CA ARG A 134 -10.03 7.80 17.76
C ARG A 134 -9.89 8.49 19.10
N GLU A 135 -9.38 7.79 20.09
CA GLU A 135 -8.99 8.32 21.40
C GLU A 135 -7.53 8.00 21.69
N THR A 136 -6.78 9.01 22.14
CA THR A 136 -5.43 8.86 22.72
C THR A 136 -5.42 9.42 24.13
N PHE A 137 -4.49 8.98 24.99
CA PHE A 137 -4.39 9.49 26.36
C PHE A 137 -3.14 10.36 26.59
N ASN A 138 -2.48 10.80 25.51
CA ASN A 138 -1.25 11.59 25.55
C ASN A 138 -1.43 12.96 26.22
N ASN A 139 -2.61 13.56 26.10
CA ASN A 139 -2.94 14.85 26.68
C ASN A 139 -3.49 14.74 28.12
N VAL A 140 -3.65 13.51 28.63
CA VAL A 140 -4.21 13.26 29.96
C VAL A 140 -3.07 13.25 30.98
N PRO A 141 -3.06 14.15 31.97
CA PRO A 141 -2.00 14.18 32.98
C PRO A 141 -1.89 12.86 33.74
N ASN A 142 -0.66 12.46 34.06
CA ASN A 142 -0.40 11.27 34.88
C ASN A 142 -1.15 11.35 36.22
N GLY A 143 -1.75 10.24 36.64
CA GLY A 143 -2.56 10.16 37.86
C GLY A 143 -4.02 10.59 37.68
N THR A 144 -4.42 11.09 36.49
CA THR A 144 -5.82 11.47 36.23
C THR A 144 -6.71 10.23 36.21
N ASN A 145 -7.74 10.20 37.05
CA ASN A 145 -8.80 9.20 36.95
C ASN A 145 -9.81 9.62 35.88
N ILE A 146 -9.77 8.98 34.71
CA ILE A 146 -10.62 9.32 33.55
C ILE A 146 -12.11 9.16 33.83
N ARG A 147 -12.48 8.42 34.89
CA ARG A 147 -13.86 8.33 35.36
C ARG A 147 -14.35 9.63 36.00
N ASN A 148 -13.46 10.39 36.63
CA ASN A 148 -13.83 11.61 37.34
C ASN A 148 -13.57 12.86 36.51
N ASP A 149 -12.63 12.80 35.57
CA ASP A 149 -12.29 13.91 34.68
C ASP A 149 -12.17 13.43 33.23
N GLN A 150 -13.31 13.35 32.53
CA GLN A 150 -13.33 13.05 31.10
C GLN A 150 -12.88 14.23 30.24
N SER A 151 -12.86 15.45 30.79
CA SER A 151 -12.66 16.68 30.01
C SER A 151 -11.28 16.77 29.35
N LYS A 152 -10.35 15.91 29.79
CA LYS A 152 -8.98 15.80 29.29
C LYS A 152 -8.81 14.76 28.17
N LEU A 153 -9.85 13.99 27.88
CA LEU A 153 -9.89 13.05 26.78
C LEU A 153 -10.07 13.82 25.46
N ASP A 154 -9.62 13.23 24.37
CA ASP A 154 -9.81 13.77 23.02
C ASP A 154 -11.32 13.78 22.66
N ASN A 155 -12.09 12.80 23.14
CA ASN A 155 -13.54 12.67 22.91
C ASN A 155 -14.32 12.56 24.22
N PRO A 156 -14.40 13.63 25.04
CA PRO A 156 -15.00 13.57 26.37
C PRO A 156 -16.46 13.09 26.35
N GLN A 157 -17.20 13.38 25.27
CA GLN A 157 -18.61 13.01 25.11
C GLN A 157 -18.82 11.51 24.89
N SER A 158 -17.80 10.80 24.40
CA SER A 158 -17.86 9.36 24.19
C SER A 158 -17.66 8.56 25.47
N PHE A 159 -17.18 9.20 26.53
CA PHE A 159 -16.90 8.59 27.82
C PHE A 159 -17.95 9.00 28.85
N SER A 160 -18.89 8.12 29.14
CA SER A 160 -19.83 8.35 30.24
C SER A 160 -19.31 7.80 31.56
N ARG A 161 -19.36 8.61 32.62
CA ARG A 161 -19.07 8.16 34.00
C ARG A 161 -19.93 6.97 34.44
N SER A 162 -21.15 6.83 33.92
CA SER A 162 -22.03 5.69 34.23
C SER A 162 -21.58 4.38 33.56
N ASN A 163 -20.79 4.48 32.49
CA ASN A 163 -20.24 3.36 31.72
C ASN A 163 -18.80 3.02 32.09
N MET A 164 -18.33 3.44 33.26
CA MET A 164 -17.00 3.10 33.77
C MET A 164 -17.15 2.46 35.15
N SER A 165 -16.27 1.54 35.52
CA SER A 165 -16.19 0.98 36.88
C SER A 165 -14.92 1.46 37.58
N GLY A 166 -15.00 1.70 38.89
CA GLY A 166 -13.82 1.95 39.71
C GLY A 166 -12.96 3.12 39.24
N THR A 167 -11.66 3.02 39.50
CA THR A 167 -10.64 3.99 39.12
C THR A 167 -9.91 3.47 37.89
N ILE A 168 -9.82 4.28 36.85
CA ILE A 168 -9.04 4.01 35.64
C ILE A 168 -8.12 5.21 35.48
N THR A 169 -6.81 4.99 35.67
CA THR A 169 -5.84 6.08 35.80
C THR A 169 -5.03 6.22 34.53
N ALA A 170 -4.85 7.44 34.05
CA ALA A 170 -3.90 7.73 32.98
C ALA A 170 -2.47 7.82 33.52
N GLN A 171 -1.53 7.16 32.85
CA GLN A 171 -0.12 7.12 33.18
C GLN A 171 0.71 6.96 31.90
N GLY A 172 1.63 7.89 31.66
CA GLY A 172 2.58 7.83 30.54
C GLY A 172 1.93 7.84 29.16
N GLY A 173 0.80 8.54 29.00
CA GLY A 173 0.05 8.61 27.73
C GLY A 173 -0.92 7.45 27.51
N ALA A 174 -1.07 6.53 28.46
CA ALA A 174 -1.98 5.40 28.39
C ALA A 174 -2.88 5.30 29.63
N ILE A 175 -4.00 4.58 29.53
CA ILE A 175 -4.83 4.22 30.69
C ILE A 175 -4.43 2.85 31.22
N GLU A 176 -4.22 2.78 32.53
CA GLU A 176 -4.01 1.53 33.25
C GLU A 176 -5.37 0.96 33.70
N MET A 177 -5.67 -0.23 33.21
CA MET A 177 -6.83 -1.00 33.66
C MET A 177 -6.39 -2.05 34.68
N GLY A 178 -6.89 -1.88 35.91
CA GLY A 178 -6.95 -2.95 36.89
C GLY A 178 -8.07 -3.94 36.54
N THR A 179 -8.85 -4.39 37.53
CA THR A 179 -10.01 -5.28 37.30
C THR A 179 -11.24 -4.56 36.72
N GLN A 180 -11.08 -3.28 36.39
CA GLN A 180 -12.12 -2.39 35.93
C GLN A 180 -12.54 -2.70 34.48
N ARG A 181 -13.67 -2.11 34.10
CA ARG A 181 -14.22 -2.12 32.75
C ARG A 181 -14.72 -0.73 32.41
N PHE A 182 -14.84 -0.45 31.13
CA PHE A 182 -15.56 0.71 30.65
C PHE A 182 -16.19 0.46 29.29
N ALA A 183 -17.21 1.23 28.96
CA ALA A 183 -17.78 1.28 27.63
C ALA A 183 -17.78 2.71 27.09
N ILE A 184 -17.47 2.84 25.81
CA ILE A 184 -17.44 4.12 25.10
C ILE A 184 -18.52 4.15 24.02
N SER A 185 -19.09 5.33 23.82
CA SER A 185 -20.01 5.60 22.71
C SER A 185 -19.23 6.00 21.47
N ILE A 186 -19.52 5.34 20.35
CA ILE A 186 -18.85 5.53 19.07
C ILE A 186 -19.85 6.17 18.11
N PRO A 187 -19.70 7.47 17.78
CA PRO A 187 -20.50 8.11 16.75
C PRO A 187 -20.43 7.32 15.44
N GLY A 188 -21.60 7.05 14.84
CA GLY A 188 -21.69 6.33 13.55
C GLY A 188 -21.58 4.80 13.62
N LEU A 189 -21.19 4.19 14.74
CA LEU A 189 -20.97 2.73 14.83
C LEU A 189 -22.22 1.89 14.52
N ALA A 190 -23.41 2.36 14.93
CA ALA A 190 -24.65 1.66 14.64
C ALA A 190 -24.97 1.58 13.13
N ASN A 191 -24.40 2.50 12.34
CA ASN A 191 -24.60 2.60 10.89
C ASN A 191 -23.41 2.07 10.08
N ALA A 192 -22.35 1.63 10.78
CA ALA A 192 -21.13 1.16 10.15
C ALA A 192 -21.38 -0.11 9.32
N GLN A 193 -20.75 -0.18 8.15
CA GLN A 193 -20.88 -1.30 7.21
C GLN A 193 -20.01 -2.49 7.59
N ASP A 194 -18.73 -2.27 7.86
CA ASP A 194 -17.75 -3.26 8.30
C ASP A 194 -16.84 -2.70 9.41
N PRO A 195 -17.37 -2.59 10.64
CA PRO A 195 -16.66 -1.90 11.70
C PRO A 195 -15.50 -2.72 12.30
N ILE A 196 -14.35 -2.09 12.50
CA ILE A 196 -13.16 -2.69 13.15
C ILE A 196 -12.77 -1.86 14.35
N LEU A 197 -12.46 -2.52 15.45
CA LEU A 197 -11.82 -1.93 16.60
C LEU A 197 -10.30 -2.18 16.53
N ARG A 198 -9.49 -1.12 16.40
CA ARG A 198 -8.03 -1.17 16.47
C ARG A 198 -7.58 -0.56 17.80
N ILE A 199 -6.79 -1.28 18.59
CA ILE A 199 -6.38 -0.84 19.93
C ILE A 199 -4.88 -1.02 20.10
N ARG A 200 -4.18 0.02 20.56
CA ARG A 200 -2.79 -0.10 21.03
C ARG A 200 -2.79 -0.48 22.50
N ILE A 201 -2.29 -1.66 22.82
CA ILE A 201 -2.47 -2.31 24.12
C ILE A 201 -1.22 -3.08 24.54
N LYS A 202 -0.98 -3.23 25.85
CA LYS A 202 0.03 -4.15 26.40
C LYS A 202 -0.49 -4.92 27.61
N ASN A 203 0.17 -6.04 27.88
CA ASN A 203 -0.02 -6.89 29.06
C ASN A 203 1.14 -6.67 30.04
N ASP A 204 0.91 -5.87 31.06
CA ASP A 204 1.89 -5.56 32.10
C ASP A 204 1.13 -5.20 33.38
N ASN A 205 1.54 -5.70 34.53
CA ASN A 205 0.96 -5.36 35.83
C ASN A 205 1.89 -4.50 36.70
N GLY A 206 2.87 -3.82 36.07
CA GLY A 206 3.88 -3.04 36.74
C GLY A 206 5.09 -3.86 37.23
N SER A 207 5.10 -5.17 36.97
CA SER A 207 6.24 -6.05 37.28
C SER A 207 7.26 -6.15 36.14
N GLY A 208 6.95 -5.57 34.96
CA GLY A 208 7.76 -5.72 33.75
C GLY A 208 7.65 -7.11 33.10
N LYS A 209 6.68 -7.93 33.55
CA LYS A 209 6.38 -9.25 32.98
C LYS A 209 4.88 -9.37 32.64
N PRO A 210 4.53 -10.09 31.56
CA PRO A 210 3.13 -10.33 31.20
C PRO A 210 2.37 -11.12 32.28
N VAL A 211 1.10 -10.75 32.50
CA VAL A 211 0.12 -11.52 33.27
C VAL A 211 -0.29 -12.74 32.46
N SER A 212 -0.07 -13.95 32.99
CA SER A 212 -0.45 -15.19 32.31
C SER A 212 -1.94 -15.23 32.00
N ASP A 213 -2.28 -15.69 30.79
CA ASP A 213 -3.66 -15.90 30.31
C ASP A 213 -4.56 -14.65 30.30
N LEU A 214 -3.97 -13.46 30.37
CA LEU A 214 -4.71 -12.21 30.22
C LEU A 214 -5.37 -12.15 28.85
N LYS A 215 -6.67 -11.83 28.84
CA LYS A 215 -7.41 -11.48 27.64
C LYS A 215 -8.13 -10.14 27.79
N LEU A 216 -8.31 -9.46 26.67
CA LEU A 216 -9.31 -8.41 26.52
C LEU A 216 -10.65 -9.04 26.11
N ALA A 217 -11.70 -8.83 26.90
CA ALA A 217 -13.08 -9.07 26.49
C ALA A 217 -13.69 -7.80 25.88
N VAL A 218 -14.29 -7.94 24.70
CA VAL A 218 -14.95 -6.85 23.97
C VAL A 218 -16.45 -7.12 23.85
N GLY A 219 -17.27 -6.13 24.22
CA GLY A 219 -18.71 -6.27 24.26
C GLY A 219 -19.47 -5.06 23.74
N ASN A 220 -20.79 -5.18 23.63
CA ASN A 220 -21.66 -4.13 23.09
C ASN A 220 -22.42 -3.33 24.15
N ARG A 221 -22.26 -3.67 25.43
CA ARG A 221 -22.94 -2.98 26.53
C ARG A 221 -22.05 -2.94 27.75
N TYR A 222 -22.24 -1.93 28.57
CA TYR A 222 -21.65 -1.89 29.90
C TYR A 222 -22.38 -2.88 30.83
N THR A 223 -21.93 -4.13 30.85
CA THR A 223 -22.50 -5.21 31.67
C THR A 223 -21.41 -6.16 32.19
N THR A 224 -21.83 -7.10 33.04
CA THR A 224 -20.99 -8.19 33.55
C THR A 224 -21.45 -9.57 33.09
N SER A 225 -22.58 -9.64 32.38
CA SER A 225 -23.19 -10.84 31.83
C SER A 225 -23.03 -10.91 30.31
N GLY A 226 -23.11 -12.12 29.77
CA GLY A 226 -23.01 -12.40 28.33
C GLY A 226 -21.79 -13.26 28.00
N ALA A 227 -22.04 -14.36 27.28
CA ALA A 227 -21.00 -15.23 26.73
C ALA A 227 -20.48 -14.67 25.38
N VAL A 228 -19.39 -15.26 24.88
CA VAL A 228 -18.93 -14.97 23.51
C VAL A 228 -20.02 -15.36 22.51
N GLY A 229 -20.34 -14.45 21.60
CA GLY A 229 -21.43 -14.67 20.64
C GLY A 229 -22.82 -14.36 21.18
N GLU A 230 -22.97 -13.76 22.36
CA GLU A 230 -24.22 -13.25 22.92
C GLU A 230 -24.13 -11.75 23.26
N ASP A 231 -25.28 -11.07 23.38
CA ASP A 231 -25.32 -9.69 23.86
C ASP A 231 -24.69 -9.57 25.26
N GLY A 232 -23.77 -8.62 25.43
CA GLY A 232 -23.10 -8.36 26.69
C GLY A 232 -21.62 -8.03 26.55
N TYR A 233 -20.85 -8.22 27.63
CA TYR A 233 -19.46 -7.74 27.70
C TYR A 233 -18.44 -8.58 26.91
N ARG A 234 -18.89 -9.70 26.32
CA ARG A 234 -18.10 -10.59 25.44
C ARG A 234 -18.71 -10.70 24.03
N ALA A 235 -19.66 -9.84 23.69
CA ALA A 235 -20.41 -9.93 22.43
C ALA A 235 -19.52 -9.95 21.18
N HIS A 236 -18.42 -9.19 21.19
CA HIS A 236 -17.48 -9.14 20.08
C HIS A 236 -16.33 -10.14 20.23
N GLY A 237 -16.12 -10.72 21.42
CA GLY A 237 -15.17 -11.81 21.63
C GLY A 237 -14.20 -11.61 22.79
N GLU A 238 -13.19 -12.49 22.83
CA GLU A 238 -12.08 -12.44 23.79
C GLU A 238 -10.74 -12.61 23.06
N TYR A 239 -9.78 -11.77 23.38
CA TYR A 239 -8.52 -11.67 22.65
C TYR A 239 -7.35 -11.76 23.62
N LYS A 240 -6.45 -12.74 23.43
CA LYS A 240 -5.28 -12.93 24.29
C LYS A 240 -4.31 -11.77 24.11
N ILE A 241 -3.77 -11.25 25.22
CA ILE A 241 -2.74 -10.22 25.20
C ILE A 241 -1.52 -10.80 25.89
N THR A 242 -0.48 -11.09 25.13
CA THR A 242 0.71 -11.83 25.61
C THR A 242 1.94 -10.96 25.77
N ASN A 243 1.98 -9.81 25.10
CA ASN A 243 3.16 -8.96 25.02
C ASN A 243 3.19 -7.90 26.14
N SER A 244 4.34 -7.75 26.80
CA SER A 244 4.59 -6.67 27.78
C SER A 244 4.96 -5.34 27.14
N SER A 245 5.26 -5.33 25.84
CA SER A 245 5.39 -4.12 25.03
C SER A 245 4.06 -3.77 24.35
N TYR A 246 3.86 -2.50 24.02
CA TYR A 246 2.67 -2.07 23.27
C TYR A 246 2.63 -2.71 21.90
N GLN A 247 1.47 -3.26 21.57
CA GLN A 247 1.14 -3.84 20.27
C GLN A 247 -0.23 -3.35 19.83
N TYR A 248 -0.46 -3.31 18.53
CA TYR A 248 -1.81 -3.16 18.00
C TYR A 248 -2.51 -4.51 17.95
N ILE A 249 -3.80 -4.50 18.28
CA ILE A 249 -4.72 -5.59 17.96
C ILE A 249 -5.88 -5.03 17.15
N GLU A 250 -6.36 -5.81 16.19
CA GLU A 250 -7.51 -5.48 15.36
C GLU A 250 -8.63 -6.51 15.57
N ILE A 251 -9.84 -6.00 15.77
CA ILE A 251 -11.01 -6.77 16.17
C ILE A 251 -12.17 -6.38 15.25
N PRO A 252 -12.53 -7.24 14.28
CA PRO A 252 -13.76 -7.06 13.52
C PRO A 252 -14.96 -7.08 14.46
N LEU A 253 -15.74 -6.00 14.47
CA LEU A 253 -16.91 -5.87 15.33
C LEU A 253 -18.11 -6.51 14.66
N ASN A 254 -18.61 -7.59 15.27
CA ASN A 254 -19.85 -8.22 14.81
C ASN A 254 -21.02 -7.22 14.73
N LYS A 255 -21.49 -6.96 13.51
CA LYS A 255 -22.56 -6.00 13.17
C LYS A 255 -23.89 -6.27 13.87
N LYS A 256 -24.15 -7.51 14.32
CA LYS A 256 -25.33 -7.83 15.15
C LYS A 256 -25.34 -7.02 16.45
N TYR A 257 -24.16 -6.64 16.94
CA TYR A 257 -23.96 -6.06 18.26
C TYR A 257 -23.61 -4.57 18.22
N THR A 258 -23.37 -3.97 17.05
CA THR A 258 -22.96 -2.56 16.89
C THR A 258 -24.11 -1.56 16.98
N ASN A 259 -25.36 -2.02 16.87
CA ASN A 259 -26.58 -1.20 16.96
C ASN A 259 -26.71 -0.40 18.27
N THR A 260 -26.02 -0.83 19.33
CA THR A 260 -25.96 -0.12 20.62
C THR A 260 -25.14 1.17 20.55
N GLY A 261 -24.28 1.31 19.54
CA GLY A 261 -23.28 2.37 19.44
C GLY A 261 -22.18 2.31 20.52
N LEU A 262 -22.15 1.25 21.34
CA LEU A 262 -21.22 1.11 22.46
C LEU A 262 -20.18 0.01 22.20
N ILE A 263 -18.96 0.24 22.67
CA ILE A 263 -17.93 -0.80 22.79
C ILE A 263 -17.46 -0.85 24.24
N ASN A 264 -17.53 -2.02 24.86
CA ASN A 264 -17.11 -2.29 26.22
C ASN A 264 -15.78 -3.06 26.26
N PHE A 265 -14.84 -2.61 27.10
CA PHE A 265 -13.51 -3.18 27.31
C PHE A 265 -13.37 -3.72 28.74
N ARG A 266 -12.82 -4.93 28.87
CA ARG A 266 -12.53 -5.54 30.18
C ARG A 266 -11.36 -6.52 30.11
N GLY A 267 -10.35 -6.33 30.95
CA GLY A 267 -9.30 -7.33 31.18
C GLY A 267 -9.82 -8.52 31.99
N ILE A 268 -9.56 -9.74 31.52
CA ILE A 268 -10.01 -10.99 32.16
C ILE A 268 -8.94 -12.09 32.17
N VAL A 269 -9.00 -12.97 33.15
CA VAL A 269 -8.35 -14.30 33.16
C VAL A 269 -9.45 -15.32 33.46
N GLY A 270 -9.70 -16.21 32.50
CA GLY A 270 -10.89 -17.07 32.49
C GLY A 270 -12.18 -16.23 32.49
N THR A 271 -12.93 -16.27 33.59
CA THR A 271 -14.19 -15.51 33.74
C THR A 271 -14.08 -14.30 34.66
N LYS A 272 -12.94 -14.12 35.35
CA LYS A 272 -12.74 -13.09 36.36
C LYS A 272 -12.04 -11.87 35.77
N GLY A 273 -12.42 -10.68 36.23
CA GLY A 273 -11.69 -9.46 35.89
C GLY A 273 -10.31 -9.50 36.53
N THR A 274 -9.28 -9.06 35.80
CA THR A 274 -7.90 -9.02 36.29
C THR A 274 -7.27 -7.68 35.95
N ALA A 275 -6.27 -7.27 36.74
CA ALA A 275 -5.36 -6.20 36.37
C ALA A 275 -4.34 -6.67 35.35
N GLY A 276 -3.68 -5.71 34.70
CA GLY A 276 -2.54 -5.97 33.82
C GLY A 276 -2.70 -5.47 32.39
N LEU A 277 -3.73 -4.66 32.13
CA LEU A 277 -4.06 -4.23 30.77
C LEU A 277 -3.85 -2.71 30.66
N PHE A 278 -2.94 -2.29 29.78
CA PHE A 278 -2.72 -0.88 29.49
C PHE A 278 -3.19 -0.57 28.08
N ILE A 279 -4.01 0.46 27.91
CA ILE A 279 -4.50 0.91 26.61
C ILE A 279 -3.97 2.31 26.34
N ASP A 280 -3.26 2.47 25.25
CA ASP A 280 -2.68 3.75 24.81
C ASP A 280 -3.55 4.47 23.78
N GLN A 281 -4.18 3.69 22.90
CA GLN A 281 -4.98 4.23 21.80
C GLN A 281 -6.16 3.30 21.50
N ILE A 282 -7.31 3.90 21.19
CA ILE A 282 -8.51 3.20 20.73
C ILE A 282 -8.99 3.83 19.44
N GLU A 283 -9.22 3.03 18.41
CA GLU A 283 -9.79 3.47 17.15
C GLU A 283 -10.93 2.55 16.71
N VAL A 284 -11.91 3.13 16.02
CA VAL A 284 -12.95 2.39 15.32
C VAL A 284 -13.01 2.82 13.87
N TRP A 285 -12.91 1.87 12.96
CA TRP A 285 -12.91 2.04 11.50
C TRP A 285 -14.14 1.39 10.89
N ASP A 286 -14.56 1.78 9.68
CA ASP A 286 -15.68 1.19 8.92
C ASP A 286 -15.30 0.86 7.46
N GLY A 287 -15.05 -0.42 7.15
CA GLY A 287 -14.33 -0.90 5.97
C GLY A 287 -15.11 -1.22 4.68
N GLY A 288 -15.85 -0.27 4.12
CA GLY A 288 -16.53 -0.45 2.82
C GLY A 288 -15.89 0.27 1.63
N GLY A 289 -15.01 -0.39 0.85
CA GLY A 289 -14.75 -0.04 -0.56
C GLY A 289 -13.29 -0.15 -1.07
N SER A 290 -12.98 -1.25 -1.77
CA SER A 290 -11.89 -1.40 -2.77
C SER A 290 -10.49 -0.78 -2.48
N GLY A 291 -9.59 -1.60 -1.91
CA GLY A 291 -8.12 -1.58 -2.12
C GLY A 291 -7.31 -0.37 -1.66
N GLY A 292 -6.74 -0.40 -0.44
CA GLY A 292 -5.70 0.56 -0.02
C GLY A 292 -5.00 0.20 1.30
N SER A 293 -3.73 -0.22 1.22
CA SER A 293 -2.78 -0.55 2.30
C SER A 293 -2.91 0.21 3.66
N ASP A 294 -2.58 -0.51 4.75
CA ASP A 294 -2.43 -0.10 6.16
C ASP A 294 -1.78 1.28 6.36
N PRO A 295 -2.22 2.11 7.35
CA PRO A 295 -1.46 3.27 7.78
C PRO A 295 -0.24 2.80 8.58
N GLY A 296 0.84 2.47 7.85
CA GLY A 296 2.18 2.39 8.42
C GLY A 296 2.54 3.68 9.15
N GLU A 297 3.55 3.58 10.02
CA GLU A 297 4.27 4.76 10.47
C GLU A 297 4.57 5.66 9.25
N PRO A 298 4.51 7.00 9.41
CA PRO A 298 4.83 7.92 8.32
C PRO A 298 6.20 7.53 7.74
N ASP A 299 6.25 7.29 6.42
CA ASP A 299 7.51 7.06 5.69
C ASP A 299 8.45 8.20 6.11
N PRO A 300 9.56 7.93 6.83
CA PRO A 300 10.47 8.98 7.24
C PRO A 300 10.89 9.75 5.99
N ASP A 301 11.05 11.08 6.09
CA ASP A 301 11.57 11.90 4.99
C ASP A 301 12.79 11.17 4.42
N PRO A 302 12.70 10.63 3.19
CA PRO A 302 13.72 9.74 2.67
C PRO A 302 15.02 10.51 2.64
N ASP A 303 16.00 10.10 3.46
CA ASP A 303 17.37 10.57 3.26
C ASP A 303 17.73 10.24 1.81
N PRO A 304 17.92 11.24 0.93
CA PRO A 304 18.17 11.02 -0.49
C PRO A 304 19.43 10.16 -0.73
N GLY A 305 20.31 10.07 0.28
CA GLY A 305 21.51 9.24 0.28
C GLY A 305 21.33 7.78 0.76
N SER A 306 20.21 7.44 1.42
CA SER A 306 20.01 6.10 2.02
C SER A 306 19.05 5.18 1.25
N GLY A 307 18.51 5.67 0.11
CA GLY A 307 17.52 5.03 -0.75
C GLY A 307 17.41 3.52 -0.60
N GLY A 308 16.41 3.08 0.16
CA GLY A 308 16.17 1.67 0.37
C GLY A 308 15.93 0.93 -0.95
N SER A 309 16.20 -0.37 -0.95
CA SER A 309 15.96 -1.24 -2.09
C SER A 309 15.15 -2.48 -1.69
N THR A 310 14.17 -2.83 -2.51
CA THR A 310 13.48 -4.13 -2.40
C THR A 310 13.92 -4.98 -3.59
N GLY A 311 14.88 -5.88 -3.36
CA GLY A 311 15.55 -6.59 -4.44
C GLY A 311 16.31 -5.63 -5.35
N ASP A 312 15.97 -5.62 -6.64
CA ASP A 312 16.55 -4.74 -7.67
C ASP A 312 15.72 -3.46 -7.92
N ALA A 313 14.69 -3.20 -7.11
CA ALA A 313 13.98 -1.92 -7.10
C ALA A 313 14.71 -0.91 -6.22
N TYR A 314 15.23 0.18 -6.81
CA TYR A 314 15.92 1.25 -6.08
C TYR A 314 15.04 2.49 -5.93
N PHE A 315 14.87 2.97 -4.70
CA PHE A 315 13.92 4.04 -4.37
C PHE A 315 14.59 5.35 -3.92
N GLY A 316 15.93 5.40 -3.91
CA GLY A 316 16.66 6.63 -3.66
C GLY A 316 16.57 7.62 -4.81
N LEU A 317 16.95 8.86 -4.54
CA LEU A 317 17.02 9.90 -5.55
C LEU A 317 18.05 9.54 -6.62
N VAL A 318 17.61 9.45 -7.88
CA VAL A 318 18.47 9.28 -9.06
C VAL A 318 18.12 10.36 -10.08
N GLY A 319 19.11 10.83 -10.81
CA GLY A 319 18.88 11.76 -11.92
C GLY A 319 19.32 13.17 -11.65
N TRP A 320 18.76 14.10 -12.43
CA TRP A 320 19.20 15.49 -12.43
C TRP A 320 18.96 16.21 -11.10
N ALA A 321 17.94 15.83 -10.32
CA ALA A 321 17.74 16.42 -8.99
C ALA A 321 18.80 15.97 -7.95
N ALA A 322 19.62 14.95 -8.24
CA ALA A 322 20.79 14.59 -7.42
C ALA A 322 22.02 15.48 -7.73
N MET A 323 22.00 16.21 -8.83
CA MET A 323 23.07 17.12 -9.24
C MET A 323 22.90 18.48 -8.56
N ASN A 324 23.81 19.43 -8.83
CA ASN A 324 23.67 20.82 -8.38
C ASN A 324 23.47 20.97 -6.85
N GLY A 325 24.20 20.17 -6.08
CA GLY A 325 24.11 20.15 -4.61
C GLY A 325 23.10 19.13 -4.05
N GLY A 326 22.30 18.50 -4.90
CA GLY A 326 21.30 17.50 -4.50
C GLY A 326 19.95 18.10 -4.14
N THR A 327 19.01 17.23 -3.77
CA THR A 327 17.66 17.58 -3.30
C THR A 327 17.37 16.79 -2.04
N THR A 328 17.23 17.49 -0.91
CA THR A 328 16.93 16.95 0.43
C THR A 328 15.60 17.43 0.99
N GLY A 329 14.91 18.37 0.32
CA GLY A 329 13.64 18.91 0.80
C GLY A 329 13.75 19.52 2.20
N GLY A 330 12.76 19.23 3.04
CA GLY A 330 12.64 19.70 4.42
C GLY A 330 13.40 18.89 5.47
N ALA A 331 14.29 17.98 5.05
CA ALA A 331 15.03 17.11 5.95
C ALA A 331 15.83 17.90 7.01
N GLY A 332 15.83 17.40 8.24
CA GLY A 332 16.55 18.01 9.36
C GLY A 332 15.92 19.29 9.92
N GLY A 333 14.73 19.67 9.47
CA GLY A 333 14.01 20.86 9.94
C GLY A 333 12.72 20.57 10.71
N GLU A 334 11.79 21.52 10.61
CA GLU A 334 10.47 21.47 11.26
C GLU A 334 9.58 20.40 10.61
N VAL A 335 8.84 19.65 11.42
CA VAL A 335 7.92 18.61 10.96
C VAL A 335 6.52 18.94 11.44
N ILE A 336 5.57 18.99 10.51
CA ILE A 336 4.15 19.21 10.81
C ILE A 336 3.26 18.19 10.09
N TYR A 337 2.07 17.96 10.65
CA TYR A 337 1.03 17.15 10.05
C TYR A 337 -0.18 18.04 9.78
N VAL A 338 -0.74 17.91 8.57
CA VAL A 338 -1.91 18.68 8.15
C VAL A 338 -3.00 17.74 7.67
N SER A 339 -4.24 18.09 7.93
CA SER A 339 -5.41 17.30 7.53
C SER A 339 -6.38 18.05 6.61
N ASN A 340 -6.13 19.34 6.40
CA ASN A 340 -6.91 20.21 5.51
C ASN A 340 -6.02 21.23 4.80
N GLY A 341 -6.55 21.82 3.73
CA GLY A 341 -5.80 22.73 2.87
C GLY A 341 -5.42 24.06 3.49
N ARG A 342 -6.21 24.55 4.47
CA ARG A 342 -5.92 25.82 5.15
C ARG A 342 -4.62 25.72 5.95
N GLU A 343 -4.46 24.63 6.70
CA GLU A 343 -3.23 24.33 7.44
C GLU A 343 -2.02 24.24 6.51
N LEU A 344 -2.14 23.48 5.42
CA LEU A 344 -1.08 23.34 4.42
C LEU A 344 -0.68 24.70 3.84
N TYR A 345 -1.66 25.49 3.41
CA TYR A 345 -1.42 26.81 2.84
C TYR A 345 -0.79 27.76 3.86
N ASP A 346 -1.28 27.80 5.10
CA ASP A 346 -0.75 28.69 6.14
C ASP A 346 0.70 28.36 6.50
N ALA A 347 1.06 27.08 6.55
CA ALA A 347 2.44 26.65 6.78
C ALA A 347 3.38 27.12 5.67
N LEU A 348 3.01 26.90 4.41
CA LEU A 348 3.78 27.33 3.24
C LEU A 348 3.88 28.86 3.14
N TYR A 349 2.80 29.57 3.45
CA TYR A 349 2.78 31.02 3.49
C TYR A 349 3.71 31.55 4.58
N ALA A 350 3.64 31.00 5.81
CA ALA A 350 4.55 31.38 6.88
C ALA A 350 6.02 31.15 6.49
N ASN A 351 6.32 30.04 5.83
CA ASN A 351 7.68 29.74 5.37
C ASN A 351 8.15 30.69 4.25
N GLU A 352 7.28 31.03 3.30
CA GLU A 352 7.54 32.09 2.32
C GLU A 352 7.87 33.43 3.01
N ARG A 353 7.11 33.82 4.05
CA ARG A 353 7.36 35.07 4.78
C ARG A 353 8.73 35.08 5.47
N ARG A 354 9.13 33.95 6.07
CA ARG A 354 10.48 33.78 6.64
C ARG A 354 11.57 34.01 5.59
N HIS A 355 11.44 33.39 4.41
CA HIS A 355 12.39 33.55 3.30
C HIS A 355 12.45 34.97 2.72
N LYS A 356 11.35 35.74 2.85
CA LYS A 356 11.32 37.17 2.48
C LYS A 356 11.88 38.11 3.55
N GLY A 357 12.37 37.58 4.67
CA GLY A 357 12.94 38.37 5.76
C GLY A 357 11.89 39.07 6.64
N ASP A 358 10.64 38.59 6.65
CA ASP A 358 9.62 39.11 7.54
C ASP A 358 9.81 38.60 8.97
N LYS A 359 10.43 39.43 9.80
CA LYS A 359 10.78 39.12 11.19
C LYS A 359 9.59 38.69 12.07
N LYS A 360 8.34 38.96 11.65
CA LYS A 360 7.15 38.46 12.37
C LYS A 360 7.08 36.93 12.35
N TYR A 361 7.59 36.28 11.32
CA TYR A 361 7.47 34.84 11.11
C TYR A 361 8.73 34.06 11.52
N GLY A 362 9.82 34.77 11.88
CA GLY A 362 11.10 34.19 12.27
C GLY A 362 12.05 33.99 11.08
N ASP A 363 13.12 33.24 11.32
CA ASP A 363 14.11 32.88 10.31
C ASP A 363 13.65 31.69 9.46
N PRO A 364 14.12 31.54 8.21
CA PRO A 364 13.84 30.37 7.38
C PRO A 364 14.21 29.05 8.05
N VAL A 365 13.37 28.03 7.87
CA VAL A 365 13.61 26.66 8.35
C VAL A 365 13.33 25.67 7.23
N PRO A 366 14.08 24.56 7.13
CA PRO A 366 13.63 23.41 6.37
C PRO A 366 12.30 22.91 6.95
N LEU A 367 11.35 22.54 6.09
CA LEU A 367 9.98 22.22 6.51
C LEU A 367 9.47 20.95 5.83
N THR A 368 9.15 19.96 6.65
CA THR A 368 8.49 18.72 6.23
C THR A 368 7.02 18.75 6.64
N ILE A 369 6.13 18.63 5.66
CA ILE A 369 4.68 18.67 5.81
C ILE A 369 4.10 17.31 5.45
N TYR A 370 3.60 16.59 6.44
CA TYR A 370 2.88 15.34 6.22
C TYR A 370 1.39 15.60 5.98
N VAL A 371 0.91 15.26 4.79
CA VAL A 371 -0.51 15.39 4.40
C VAL A 371 -1.24 14.11 4.82
N ASN A 372 -2.08 14.24 5.83
CA ASN A 372 -2.83 13.15 6.47
C ASN A 372 -4.34 13.36 6.33
N GLY A 373 -4.79 13.75 5.14
CA GLY A 373 -6.18 14.02 4.86
C GLY A 373 -6.37 14.64 3.48
N ARG A 374 -7.64 14.72 3.06
CA ARG A 374 -8.04 15.28 1.78
C ARG A 374 -7.94 16.80 1.78
N ILE A 375 -7.18 17.33 0.83
CA ILE A 375 -7.04 18.74 0.53
C ILE A 375 -7.93 19.09 -0.66
N THR A 376 -8.72 20.15 -0.54
CA THR A 376 -9.64 20.62 -1.59
C THR A 376 -9.58 22.13 -1.69
N LYS A 377 -10.05 22.71 -2.80
CA LYS A 377 -10.25 24.17 -2.89
C LYS A 377 -11.10 24.71 -1.75
N SER A 378 -12.17 24.00 -1.40
CA SER A 378 -13.11 24.43 -0.35
C SER A 378 -12.47 24.48 1.03
N ASN A 379 -11.63 23.51 1.40
CA ASN A 379 -10.96 23.49 2.70
C ASN A 379 -9.61 24.22 2.70
N THR A 380 -9.17 24.75 1.56
CA THR A 380 -8.01 25.63 1.44
C THR A 380 -8.41 27.11 1.46
N GLY A 381 -9.55 27.43 0.83
CA GLY A 381 -9.96 28.80 0.53
C GLY A 381 -9.14 29.45 -0.58
N GLN A 382 -8.52 28.65 -1.45
CA GLN A 382 -7.65 29.07 -2.56
C GLN A 382 -7.83 28.12 -3.76
N GLU A 383 -7.43 28.58 -4.94
CA GLU A 383 -7.52 27.80 -6.18
C GLU A 383 -6.41 26.74 -6.33
N LYS A 384 -5.30 26.91 -5.60
CA LYS A 384 -4.10 26.07 -5.64
C LYS A 384 -3.31 26.16 -4.32
N ILE A 385 -2.37 25.23 -4.14
CA ILE A 385 -1.34 25.28 -3.11
C ILE A 385 -0.08 25.92 -3.72
N ASP A 386 0.39 27.03 -3.14
CA ASP A 386 1.57 27.75 -3.65
C ASP A 386 2.82 27.46 -2.79
N ILE A 387 3.86 26.90 -3.41
CA ILE A 387 5.23 26.84 -2.87
C ILE A 387 6.05 27.91 -3.57
N LYS A 388 6.05 29.11 -2.99
CA LYS A 388 6.56 30.31 -3.64
C LYS A 388 7.68 30.95 -2.83
N ASP A 389 8.73 31.40 -3.54
CA ASP A 389 9.83 32.20 -2.99
C ASP A 389 10.46 31.59 -1.72
N GLN A 390 10.61 30.26 -1.68
CA GLN A 390 11.12 29.53 -0.51
C GLN A 390 12.00 28.35 -0.90
N ALA A 391 12.72 27.79 0.06
CA ALA A 391 13.54 26.61 -0.12
C ALA A 391 13.30 25.56 0.97
N ASP A 392 13.84 24.36 0.74
CA ASP A 392 13.97 23.29 1.72
C ASP A 392 12.61 22.80 2.24
N VAL A 393 11.75 22.34 1.33
CA VAL A 393 10.38 21.90 1.64
C VAL A 393 10.13 20.48 1.17
N SER A 394 9.61 19.63 2.07
CA SER A 394 9.05 18.32 1.74
C SER A 394 7.54 18.34 1.97
N ILE A 395 6.73 17.92 0.99
CA ILE A 395 5.30 17.61 1.17
C ILE A 395 5.11 16.13 0.90
N ILE A 396 4.72 15.39 1.93
CA ILE A 396 4.70 13.92 1.91
C ILE A 396 3.33 13.41 2.34
N GLY A 397 2.67 12.57 1.53
CA GLY A 397 1.42 11.93 1.94
C GLY A 397 1.65 10.84 2.99
N VAL A 398 0.76 10.74 3.97
CA VAL A 398 0.79 9.69 5.00
C VAL A 398 0.03 8.46 4.52
N GLY A 399 0.73 7.34 4.32
CA GLY A 399 0.12 6.11 3.80
C GLY A 399 -0.63 6.36 2.49
N ASN A 400 -1.93 6.06 2.46
CA ASN A 400 -2.81 6.35 1.32
C ASN A 400 -3.69 7.61 1.51
N LYS A 401 -3.42 8.45 2.52
CA LYS A 401 -4.28 9.57 2.92
C LYS A 401 -3.87 10.92 2.34
N GLY A 402 -2.66 11.03 1.80
CA GLY A 402 -2.21 12.23 1.12
C GLY A 402 -2.98 12.44 -0.17
N GLU A 403 -4.03 13.25 -0.13
CA GLU A 403 -4.94 13.44 -1.27
C GLU A 403 -5.17 14.93 -1.53
N LEU A 404 -5.01 15.35 -2.79
CA LEU A 404 -5.39 16.67 -3.30
C LEU A 404 -6.48 16.46 -4.36
N ASP A 405 -7.72 16.74 -3.97
CA ASP A 405 -8.92 16.55 -4.77
C ASP A 405 -9.37 17.90 -5.35
N GLY A 406 -9.20 18.05 -6.66
CA GLY A 406 -9.60 19.23 -7.41
C GLY A 406 -8.69 20.44 -7.24
N ILE A 407 -7.52 20.30 -6.59
CA ILE A 407 -6.57 21.38 -6.32
C ILE A 407 -5.13 20.93 -6.63
N GLY A 408 -4.36 21.78 -7.31
CA GLY A 408 -2.97 21.49 -7.70
C GLY A 408 -1.93 22.20 -6.84
N ILE A 409 -0.66 21.87 -7.06
CA ILE A 409 0.50 22.52 -6.42
C ILE A 409 1.28 23.33 -7.46
N LYS A 410 1.62 24.58 -7.14
CA LYS A 410 2.47 25.43 -7.97
C LYS A 410 3.76 25.79 -7.24
N ILE A 411 4.90 25.46 -7.87
CA ILE A 411 6.25 25.72 -7.36
C ILE A 411 6.85 26.87 -8.17
N THR A 412 7.10 28.00 -7.51
CA THR A 412 7.50 29.27 -8.16
C THR A 412 8.71 29.89 -7.48
N ARG A 413 9.83 30.03 -8.21
CA ARG A 413 11.11 30.57 -7.68
C ARG A 413 11.54 29.87 -6.38
N SER A 414 11.37 28.55 -6.33
CA SER A 414 11.66 27.74 -5.14
C SER A 414 12.73 26.69 -5.43
N ASN A 415 13.49 26.31 -4.41
CA ASN A 415 14.62 25.39 -4.58
C ASN A 415 14.61 24.30 -3.52
N ASN A 416 15.16 23.13 -3.84
CA ASN A 416 15.25 22.00 -2.90
C ASN A 416 13.88 21.56 -2.37
N ILE A 417 13.05 21.03 -3.28
CA ILE A 417 11.65 20.67 -2.99
C ILE A 417 11.42 19.18 -3.23
N ILE A 418 10.79 18.50 -2.27
CA ILE A 418 10.34 17.10 -2.39
C ILE A 418 8.81 17.08 -2.34
N ILE A 419 8.18 16.46 -3.32
CA ILE A 419 6.74 16.15 -3.30
C ILE A 419 6.59 14.64 -3.45
N ARG A 420 6.05 13.99 -2.41
CA ARG A 420 6.02 12.52 -2.35
C ARG A 420 4.72 11.93 -1.84
N ASN A 421 4.39 10.75 -2.34
CA ASN A 421 3.30 9.91 -1.83
C ASN A 421 1.92 10.60 -1.81
N LEU A 422 1.66 11.54 -2.72
CA LEU A 422 0.36 12.22 -2.85
C LEU A 422 -0.45 11.64 -4.00
N THR A 423 -1.76 11.54 -3.80
CA THR A 423 -2.73 11.40 -4.89
C THR A 423 -3.26 12.78 -5.26
N ILE A 424 -2.98 13.26 -6.48
CA ILE A 424 -3.37 14.59 -6.96
C ILE A 424 -4.27 14.41 -8.17
N HIS A 425 -5.53 14.84 -8.09
CA HIS A 425 -6.48 14.51 -9.15
C HIS A 425 -7.60 15.51 -9.40
N HIS A 426 -8.22 15.39 -10.59
CA HIS A 426 -9.34 16.21 -11.07
C HIS A 426 -9.07 17.71 -10.98
N VAL A 427 -7.82 18.14 -11.18
CA VAL A 427 -7.42 19.54 -11.08
C VAL A 427 -7.89 20.29 -12.32
N ARG A 428 -8.94 21.10 -12.13
CA ARG A 428 -9.59 21.83 -13.22
C ARG A 428 -8.64 22.87 -13.82
N ALA A 429 -8.57 22.92 -15.16
CA ALA A 429 -7.87 23.99 -15.86
C ALA A 429 -8.41 25.37 -15.40
N PRO A 430 -7.56 26.39 -15.27
CA PRO A 430 -6.22 26.50 -15.85
C PRO A 430 -5.09 25.94 -14.97
N GLU A 431 -5.39 25.36 -13.80
CA GLU A 431 -4.35 24.83 -12.92
C GLU A 431 -3.94 23.42 -13.35
N ASP A 432 -2.67 23.08 -13.12
CA ASP A 432 -2.08 21.76 -13.37
C ASP A 432 -2.05 20.94 -12.07
N GLY A 433 -1.91 19.62 -12.16
CA GLY A 433 -1.67 18.78 -10.97
C GLY A 433 -0.45 19.26 -10.18
N ILE A 434 0.69 19.36 -10.85
CA ILE A 434 1.86 20.12 -10.39
C ILE A 434 2.36 21.04 -11.51
N GLU A 435 2.55 22.32 -11.21
CA GLU A 435 3.28 23.26 -12.06
C GLU A 435 4.61 23.65 -11.42
N ILE A 436 5.72 23.46 -12.13
CA ILE A 436 7.06 23.93 -11.73
C ILE A 436 7.46 25.06 -12.67
N THR A 437 7.71 26.26 -12.15
CA THR A 437 7.96 27.43 -12.99
C THR A 437 8.94 28.43 -12.37
N ASP A 438 9.27 29.44 -13.17
CA ASP A 438 10.02 30.65 -12.82
C ASP A 438 11.37 30.36 -12.15
N ASN A 439 12.19 29.55 -12.82
CA ASN A 439 13.55 29.19 -12.41
C ASN A 439 13.62 28.40 -11.09
N SER A 440 12.63 27.55 -10.82
CA SER A 440 12.68 26.63 -9.68
C SER A 440 13.64 25.48 -9.96
N LYS A 441 14.41 25.03 -8.96
CA LYS A 441 15.50 24.05 -9.16
C LYS A 441 15.62 23.01 -8.05
N ASN A 442 16.28 21.87 -8.36
CA ASN A 442 16.51 20.77 -7.41
C ASN A 442 15.17 20.29 -6.81
N ILE A 443 14.39 19.62 -7.65
CA ILE A 443 13.03 19.18 -7.29
C ILE A 443 12.87 17.69 -7.54
N TRP A 444 12.34 16.98 -6.54
CA TRP A 444 12.05 15.56 -6.62
C TRP A 444 10.55 15.30 -6.46
N ILE A 445 9.94 14.78 -7.52
CA ILE A 445 8.53 14.38 -7.55
C ILE A 445 8.50 12.86 -7.58
N ASP A 446 8.18 12.22 -6.46
CA ASP A 446 8.36 10.77 -6.31
C ASP A 446 7.16 10.04 -5.70
N ARG A 447 6.82 8.86 -6.26
CA ARG A 447 5.73 8.00 -5.74
C ARG A 447 4.39 8.69 -5.59
N ASN A 448 4.07 9.64 -6.46
CA ASN A 448 2.75 10.28 -6.48
C ASN A 448 1.85 9.59 -7.51
N THR A 449 0.55 9.72 -7.30
CA THR A 449 -0.48 9.31 -8.26
C THR A 449 -1.18 10.55 -8.82
N PHE A 450 -1.23 10.69 -10.13
CA PHE A 450 -1.85 11.79 -10.84
C PHE A 450 -2.92 11.29 -11.79
N TYR A 451 -4.13 11.84 -11.72
CA TYR A 451 -5.15 11.55 -12.73
C TYR A 451 -6.25 12.60 -12.84
N ASN A 452 -6.89 12.64 -14.00
CA ASN A 452 -8.15 13.35 -14.19
C ASN A 452 -9.13 12.39 -14.87
N GLU A 453 -9.86 12.88 -15.87
CA GLU A 453 -10.61 12.07 -16.82
C GLU A 453 -10.08 12.30 -18.23
N LEU A 454 -10.13 11.25 -19.04
CA LEU A 454 -9.82 11.33 -20.47
C LEU A 454 -11.08 11.77 -21.22
N LEU A 455 -11.22 13.09 -21.42
CA LEU A 455 -12.39 13.71 -22.04
C LEU A 455 -12.12 14.17 -23.47
N ASP A 456 -13.18 14.21 -24.29
CA ASP A 456 -13.15 14.77 -25.64
C ASP A 456 -12.79 16.26 -25.64
N ASP A 457 -13.33 17.02 -24.67
CA ASP A 457 -12.86 18.37 -24.38
C ASP A 457 -11.50 18.29 -23.67
N LYS A 458 -10.45 18.26 -24.50
CA LYS A 458 -9.07 18.17 -24.03
C LYS A 458 -8.66 19.30 -23.10
N ASP A 459 -9.37 20.44 -23.08
CA ASP A 459 -9.02 21.63 -22.28
C ASP A 459 -9.91 21.79 -21.03
N TYR A 460 -10.78 20.80 -20.74
CA TYR A 460 -11.48 20.75 -19.46
C TYR A 460 -10.48 20.61 -18.30
N TYR A 461 -9.51 19.74 -18.43
CA TYR A 461 -8.33 19.68 -17.55
C TYR A 461 -7.10 20.22 -18.30
N ASP A 462 -6.04 20.59 -17.56
CA ASP A 462 -4.75 20.94 -18.18
C ASP A 462 -3.70 19.83 -17.99
N GLY A 463 -2.48 20.15 -17.55
CA GLY A 463 -1.40 19.21 -17.33
C GLY A 463 -1.57 18.40 -16.04
N LEU A 464 -1.12 17.15 -16.04
CA LEU A 464 -0.89 16.42 -14.78
C LEU A 464 0.39 16.93 -14.10
N LEU A 465 1.42 17.22 -14.90
CA LEU A 465 2.67 17.82 -14.43
C LEU A 465 3.31 18.65 -15.55
N ASP A 466 3.45 19.94 -15.32
CA ASP A 466 4.06 20.87 -16.25
C ASP A 466 5.30 21.54 -15.66
N ILE A 467 6.38 21.58 -16.45
CA ILE A 467 7.63 22.24 -16.13
C ILE A 467 7.81 23.39 -17.11
N LYS A 468 8.00 24.60 -16.59
CA LYS A 468 7.96 25.86 -17.32
C LYS A 468 9.15 26.75 -16.91
N THR A 469 9.40 27.77 -17.74
CA THR A 469 10.22 28.96 -17.47
C THR A 469 11.52 28.71 -16.69
N GLY A 470 12.59 28.33 -17.38
CA GLY A 470 13.95 28.26 -16.82
C GLY A 470 14.18 27.27 -15.65
N SER A 471 13.18 26.44 -15.30
CA SER A 471 13.31 25.45 -14.22
C SER A 471 14.23 24.29 -14.62
N GLU A 472 15.02 23.77 -13.69
CA GLU A 472 16.05 22.77 -14.00
C GLU A 472 16.44 21.89 -12.81
N TYR A 473 17.13 20.77 -13.08
CA TYR A 473 17.54 19.79 -12.06
C TYR A 473 16.34 19.12 -11.37
N ILE A 474 15.53 18.42 -12.16
CA ILE A 474 14.27 17.83 -11.70
C ILE A 474 14.25 16.34 -11.98
N THR A 475 13.89 15.55 -10.97
CA THR A 475 13.62 14.11 -11.11
C THR A 475 12.14 13.83 -10.85
N ILE A 476 11.52 13.07 -11.76
CA ILE A 476 10.17 12.55 -11.66
C ILE A 476 10.29 11.02 -11.65
N SER A 477 10.08 10.40 -10.49
CA SER A 477 10.32 8.97 -10.31
C SER A 477 9.19 8.20 -9.64
N TRP A 478 9.00 6.94 -10.02
CA TRP A 478 8.04 6.05 -9.35
C TRP A 478 6.60 6.59 -9.29
N ASN A 479 6.21 7.53 -10.16
CA ASN A 479 4.86 8.10 -10.15
C ASN A 479 3.93 7.31 -11.07
N LYS A 480 2.62 7.42 -10.84
CA LYS A 480 1.58 6.90 -11.72
C LYS A 480 0.79 8.06 -12.31
N PHE A 481 0.75 8.19 -13.64
CA PHE A 481 0.00 9.20 -14.37
C PHE A 481 -1.05 8.52 -15.24
N TYR A 482 -2.33 8.85 -15.06
CA TYR A 482 -3.38 8.27 -15.88
C TYR A 482 -4.58 9.16 -16.15
N ASN A 483 -5.36 8.81 -17.18
CA ASN A 483 -6.61 9.48 -17.57
C ASN A 483 -6.47 11.00 -17.73
N ASN A 484 -5.75 11.45 -18.78
CA ASN A 484 -5.70 12.87 -19.10
C ASN A 484 -5.41 13.12 -20.58
N SER A 485 -5.93 14.22 -21.12
CA SER A 485 -5.74 14.57 -22.53
C SER A 485 -4.37 15.23 -22.81
N LYS A 486 -3.85 16.01 -21.86
CA LYS A 486 -2.56 16.71 -21.93
C LYS A 486 -1.66 16.23 -20.78
N GLY A 487 -0.95 15.11 -20.96
CA GLY A 487 -0.23 14.44 -19.86
C GLY A 487 0.76 15.35 -19.12
N LEU A 488 1.92 15.60 -19.73
CA LEU A 488 3.05 16.28 -19.14
C LEU A 488 3.73 17.22 -20.13
N LEU A 489 4.20 18.37 -19.68
CA LEU A 489 4.86 19.36 -20.53
C LEU A 489 6.21 19.82 -19.94
N VAL A 490 7.18 20.01 -20.83
CA VAL A 490 8.49 20.60 -20.55
C VAL A 490 8.70 21.73 -21.56
N GLY A 491 8.48 22.97 -21.10
CA GLY A 491 8.55 24.18 -21.91
C GLY A 491 7.21 24.55 -22.55
N HIS A 492 6.58 25.63 -22.07
CA HIS A 492 5.23 26.04 -22.48
C HIS A 492 5.22 26.85 -23.80
N SER A 493 6.38 27.32 -24.26
CA SER A 493 6.52 28.12 -25.47
C SER A 493 7.77 27.71 -26.27
N ASP A 494 7.84 28.11 -27.53
CA ASP A 494 9.01 27.90 -28.39
C ASP A 494 10.14 28.93 -28.11
N SER A 495 10.11 29.62 -26.96
CA SER A 495 11.10 30.62 -26.56
C SER A 495 12.36 29.99 -25.95
N ALA A 496 13.45 30.77 -25.85
CA ALA A 496 14.73 30.28 -25.36
C ALA A 496 14.76 29.98 -23.84
N ASN A 497 13.83 30.52 -23.05
CA ASN A 497 13.80 30.34 -21.59
C ASN A 497 13.06 29.05 -21.18
N ASN A 498 13.37 27.94 -21.85
CA ASN A 498 12.75 26.65 -21.58
C ASN A 498 13.46 25.89 -20.45
N PRO A 499 12.74 25.02 -19.73
CA PRO A 499 13.33 24.13 -18.74
C PRO A 499 14.37 23.19 -19.36
N THR A 500 15.25 22.63 -18.52
CA THR A 500 16.22 21.61 -18.96
C THR A 500 16.65 20.72 -17.80
N ARG A 501 17.44 19.67 -18.08
CA ARG A 501 17.99 18.74 -17.06
C ARG A 501 16.88 18.07 -16.26
N ILE A 502 16.08 17.28 -16.97
CA ILE A 502 14.92 16.57 -16.40
C ILE A 502 15.13 15.06 -16.50
N THR A 503 14.83 14.33 -15.43
CA THR A 503 14.86 12.87 -15.40
C THR A 503 13.45 12.32 -15.17
N TYR A 504 13.05 11.33 -15.96
CA TYR A 504 11.88 10.50 -15.72
C TYR A 504 12.31 9.04 -15.58
N HIS A 505 12.07 8.41 -14.43
CA HIS A 505 12.28 6.97 -14.31
C HIS A 505 11.25 6.22 -13.51
N HIS A 506 11.02 4.95 -13.85
CA HIS A 506 10.09 4.10 -13.12
C HIS A 506 8.67 4.67 -12.99
N ASN A 507 8.24 5.53 -13.92
CA ASN A 507 6.87 6.03 -13.91
C ASN A 507 5.95 5.11 -14.73
N HIS A 508 4.69 5.00 -14.29
CA HIS A 508 3.61 4.39 -15.06
C HIS A 508 2.82 5.48 -15.79
N PHE A 509 2.90 5.53 -17.10
CA PHE A 509 2.08 6.39 -17.94
C PHE A 509 0.98 5.55 -18.58
N TYR A 510 -0.27 5.72 -18.12
CA TYR A 510 -1.37 4.84 -18.48
C TYR A 510 -2.58 5.62 -18.99
N ASN A 511 -3.15 5.22 -20.13
CA ASN A 511 -4.42 5.79 -20.62
C ASN A 511 -4.39 7.33 -20.74
N LEU A 512 -3.35 7.86 -21.37
CA LEU A 512 -3.19 9.29 -21.66
C LEU A 512 -3.38 9.54 -23.16
N ASN A 513 -3.87 10.71 -23.55
CA ASN A 513 -3.99 11.02 -24.98
C ASN A 513 -2.64 11.40 -25.60
N SER A 514 -2.00 12.43 -25.07
CA SER A 514 -0.80 13.04 -25.65
C SER A 514 0.10 13.66 -24.59
N ARG A 515 1.29 14.12 -25.00
CA ARG A 515 2.29 14.79 -24.16
C ARG A 515 2.80 13.87 -23.06
N VAL A 516 3.65 12.90 -23.40
CA VAL A 516 4.23 11.99 -22.40
C VAL A 516 5.77 11.91 -22.52
N PRO A 517 6.50 13.01 -22.32
CA PRO A 517 6.07 14.41 -22.26
C PRO A 517 6.07 15.09 -23.63
N LEU A 518 5.50 16.29 -23.72
CA LEU A 518 5.85 17.27 -24.76
C LEU A 518 7.08 18.05 -24.30
N ILE A 519 8.15 18.05 -25.09
CA ILE A 519 9.45 18.58 -24.69
C ILE A 519 9.93 19.64 -25.69
N ARG A 520 10.29 20.82 -25.19
CA ARG A 520 10.91 21.89 -25.97
C ARG A 520 12.28 22.25 -25.40
N SER A 521 13.31 22.23 -26.25
CA SER A 521 14.69 22.67 -25.99
C SER A 521 15.45 22.01 -24.82
N ALA A 522 14.79 21.19 -24.01
CA ALA A 522 15.34 20.56 -22.82
C ALA A 522 16.26 19.37 -23.14
N GLU A 523 17.24 19.14 -22.26
CA GLU A 523 17.89 17.84 -22.11
C GLU A 523 17.10 16.97 -21.13
N VAL A 524 16.66 15.80 -21.59
CA VAL A 524 15.79 14.89 -20.83
C VAL A 524 16.35 13.47 -20.85
N HIS A 525 16.36 12.81 -19.70
CA HIS A 525 16.67 11.39 -19.58
C HIS A 525 15.42 10.63 -19.13
N MET A 526 14.93 9.72 -19.97
CA MET A 526 13.79 8.86 -19.67
C MET A 526 14.24 7.40 -19.67
N PHE A 527 14.24 6.75 -18.49
CA PHE A 527 14.62 5.34 -18.40
C PHE A 527 13.69 4.50 -17.53
N ASN A 528 13.53 3.22 -17.88
CA ASN A 528 12.72 2.26 -17.11
C ASN A 528 11.29 2.71 -16.79
N ASN A 529 10.67 3.53 -17.64
CA ASN A 529 9.26 3.87 -17.52
C ASN A 529 8.39 2.84 -18.24
N TYR A 530 7.14 2.69 -17.81
CA TYR A 530 6.13 1.90 -18.48
C TYR A 530 5.06 2.78 -19.11
N PHE A 531 5.02 2.81 -20.44
CA PHE A 531 4.00 3.50 -21.22
C PHE A 531 2.96 2.50 -21.70
N GLN A 532 1.69 2.74 -21.36
CA GLN A 532 0.61 1.82 -21.67
C GLN A 532 -0.63 2.58 -22.14
N ASN A 533 -1.20 2.13 -23.27
CA ASN A 533 -2.45 2.68 -23.82
C ASN A 533 -2.39 4.21 -24.01
N ILE A 534 -1.42 4.69 -24.79
CA ILE A 534 -1.33 6.11 -25.13
C ILE A 534 -2.08 6.32 -26.44
N VAL A 535 -3.14 7.14 -26.43
CA VAL A 535 -4.12 7.20 -27.53
C VAL A 535 -3.53 7.82 -28.79
N SER A 536 -2.89 8.99 -28.68
CA SER A 536 -2.37 9.74 -29.83
C SER A 536 -0.85 9.63 -29.91
N SER A 537 -0.08 10.22 -29.00
CA SER A 537 1.39 10.16 -29.03
C SER A 537 2.04 10.29 -27.65
N ALA A 538 3.22 9.71 -27.47
CA ALA A 538 3.95 9.78 -26.20
C ALA A 538 5.02 10.90 -26.20
N ILE A 539 6.29 10.56 -26.43
CA ILE A 539 7.44 11.49 -26.30
C ILE A 539 7.51 12.38 -27.53
N ASN A 540 7.14 13.66 -27.39
CA ASN A 540 7.16 14.65 -28.47
C ASN A 540 8.33 15.61 -28.28
N SER A 541 9.44 15.36 -29.00
CA SER A 541 10.69 16.12 -28.90
C SER A 541 10.71 17.25 -29.93
N ARG A 542 10.83 18.51 -29.46
CA ARG A 542 10.73 19.73 -30.29
C ARG A 542 11.79 20.76 -29.96
N MET A 543 11.96 21.73 -30.85
CA MET A 543 12.78 22.93 -30.62
C MET A 543 14.20 22.60 -30.13
N GLY A 544 14.84 21.61 -30.75
CA GLY A 544 16.20 21.18 -30.39
C GLY A 544 16.33 20.40 -29.08
N ALA A 545 15.23 19.98 -28.45
CA ALA A 545 15.26 19.09 -27.29
C ALA A 545 16.11 17.84 -27.57
N LYS A 546 16.75 17.29 -26.54
CA LYS A 546 17.56 16.07 -26.64
C LYS A 546 17.10 15.09 -25.57
N VAL A 547 16.58 13.95 -26.00
CA VAL A 547 15.99 12.96 -25.09
C VAL A 547 16.75 11.65 -25.17
N ARG A 548 17.31 11.17 -24.06
CA ARG A 548 17.75 9.77 -23.96
C ARG A 548 16.57 8.91 -23.52
N VAL A 549 16.15 7.98 -24.36
CA VAL A 549 15.05 7.06 -24.12
C VAL A 549 15.66 5.66 -23.96
N GLU A 550 15.82 5.19 -22.73
CA GLU A 550 16.60 4.00 -22.38
C GLU A 550 15.79 2.96 -21.58
N ASN A 551 15.75 1.71 -22.04
CA ASN A 551 15.11 0.59 -21.34
C ASN A 551 13.67 0.85 -20.86
N ASN A 552 12.89 1.63 -21.62
CA ASN A 552 11.47 1.83 -21.36
C ASN A 552 10.64 0.74 -22.03
N TYR A 553 9.48 0.43 -21.45
CA TYR A 553 8.51 -0.49 -22.04
C TYR A 553 7.33 0.31 -22.59
N PHE A 554 7.06 0.17 -23.89
CA PHE A 554 5.93 0.79 -24.58
C PHE A 554 4.93 -0.29 -25.00
N GLU A 555 3.69 -0.20 -24.54
CA GLU A 555 2.59 -1.11 -24.88
C GLU A 555 1.39 -0.32 -25.41
N LYS A 556 0.99 -0.57 -26.67
CA LYS A 556 -0.16 0.12 -27.29
C LYS A 556 -0.01 1.65 -27.24
N VAL A 557 1.09 2.15 -27.76
CA VAL A 557 1.46 3.56 -27.70
C VAL A 557 1.39 4.20 -29.08
N GLY A 558 0.38 5.05 -29.26
CA GLY A 558 0.21 5.93 -30.39
C GLY A 558 -0.90 5.52 -31.36
N SER A 559 -1.47 6.51 -32.04
CA SER A 559 -2.64 6.31 -32.93
C SER A 559 -2.29 5.66 -34.27
N GLY A 560 -1.02 5.75 -34.68
CA GLY A 560 -0.57 5.33 -36.02
C GLY A 560 -0.99 6.27 -37.14
N LYS A 561 -1.67 7.38 -36.83
CA LYS A 561 -2.01 8.40 -37.83
C LYS A 561 -0.77 9.19 -38.22
N LYS A 562 -0.75 9.65 -39.47
CA LYS A 562 0.26 10.61 -39.93
C LYS A 562 -0.12 12.00 -39.43
N ASP A 563 0.74 12.58 -38.59
CA ASP A 563 0.61 13.97 -38.15
C ASP A 563 0.71 14.92 -39.35
N SER A 564 -0.20 15.89 -39.42
CA SER A 564 -0.29 16.81 -40.57
C SER A 564 0.80 17.89 -40.56
N HIS A 565 1.39 18.18 -39.40
CA HIS A 565 2.44 19.20 -39.26
C HIS A 565 3.80 18.68 -39.70
N ALA A 566 4.28 17.62 -39.06
CA ALA A 566 5.61 17.07 -39.29
C ALA A 566 5.63 15.90 -40.29
N GLY A 567 4.46 15.36 -40.66
CA GLY A 567 4.35 14.20 -41.55
C GLY A 567 4.85 12.89 -40.94
N GLN A 568 5.12 12.84 -39.63
CA GLN A 568 5.54 11.64 -38.91
C GLN A 568 4.33 10.83 -38.42
N ILE A 569 4.51 9.52 -38.27
CA ILE A 569 3.49 8.66 -37.66
C ILE A 569 3.46 8.90 -36.15
N GLU A 570 2.29 9.16 -35.61
CA GLU A 570 2.07 9.28 -34.16
C GLU A 570 2.34 7.94 -33.46
N GLY A 571 3.23 7.96 -32.47
CA GLY A 571 3.80 6.76 -31.86
C GLY A 571 4.51 7.03 -30.52
N PRO A 572 5.42 6.12 -30.11
CA PRO A 572 6.20 6.25 -28.88
C PRO A 572 7.11 7.50 -28.81
N ILE A 573 7.83 7.80 -29.89
CA ILE A 573 8.84 8.86 -29.96
C ILE A 573 8.72 9.58 -31.29
N GLY A 574 8.80 10.91 -31.32
CA GLY A 574 8.79 11.67 -32.57
C GLY A 574 8.63 13.18 -32.38
N TRP A 575 8.24 13.84 -33.47
CA TRP A 575 7.90 15.25 -33.53
C TRP A 575 6.54 15.40 -34.23
N TRP A 576 5.57 16.00 -33.53
CA TRP A 576 4.18 16.11 -34.02
C TRP A 576 3.55 17.45 -33.62
N TYR A 577 2.42 17.81 -34.24
CA TYR A 577 1.48 18.90 -33.93
C TYR A 577 1.96 20.36 -34.05
N GLY A 578 3.25 20.66 -33.95
CA GLY A 578 3.70 22.06 -34.02
C GLY A 578 5.18 22.29 -33.71
N SER A 579 5.50 23.55 -33.46
CA SER A 579 6.86 24.11 -33.34
C SER A 579 7.63 24.13 -34.67
N SER A 580 8.53 25.08 -34.84
CA SER A 580 9.23 25.31 -36.12
C SER A 580 10.39 24.35 -36.39
N GLN A 581 10.86 23.65 -35.35
CA GLN A 581 12.00 22.75 -35.43
C GLN A 581 11.74 21.46 -34.65
N THR A 582 12.27 20.37 -35.19
CA THR A 582 12.30 19.07 -34.51
C THR A 582 13.22 19.09 -33.28
N GLY A 583 13.02 18.15 -32.38
CA GLY A 583 14.02 17.76 -31.39
C GLY A 583 14.74 16.48 -31.82
N TYR A 584 15.48 15.90 -30.89
CA TYR A 584 16.35 14.75 -31.10
C TYR A 584 16.14 13.72 -29.99
N TRP A 585 16.46 12.47 -30.31
CA TRP A 585 16.36 11.34 -29.39
C TRP A 585 17.50 10.36 -29.58
N GLN A 586 17.93 9.77 -28.48
CA GLN A 586 18.80 8.60 -28.42
C GLN A 586 17.98 7.44 -27.86
N VAL A 587 17.94 6.31 -28.57
CA VAL A 587 17.10 5.16 -28.24
C VAL A 587 17.99 3.97 -27.89
N ILE A 588 17.82 3.40 -26.69
CA ILE A 588 18.64 2.30 -26.17
C ILE A 588 17.74 1.28 -25.47
N GLY A 589 17.80 0.01 -25.85
CA GLY A 589 17.20 -1.11 -25.08
C GLY A 589 15.69 -1.05 -24.80
N ASN A 590 14.92 -0.20 -25.49
CA ASN A 590 13.47 -0.09 -25.28
C ASN A 590 12.72 -1.29 -25.87
N LYS A 591 11.57 -1.62 -25.26
CA LYS A 591 10.63 -2.63 -25.74
C LYS A 591 9.41 -1.94 -26.34
N PHE A 592 9.04 -2.29 -27.57
CA PHE A 592 7.82 -1.78 -28.22
C PHE A 592 6.87 -2.93 -28.53
N VAL A 593 5.71 -2.94 -27.88
CA VAL A 593 4.68 -3.98 -28.03
C VAL A 593 3.40 -3.33 -28.53
N ASN A 594 2.88 -3.83 -29.66
CA ASN A 594 1.65 -3.31 -30.28
C ASN A 594 1.69 -1.78 -30.53
N CYS A 595 2.86 -1.25 -30.90
CA CYS A 595 3.01 0.16 -31.28
C CYS A 595 3.00 0.29 -32.81
N PRO A 596 2.42 1.35 -33.38
CA PRO A 596 2.43 1.60 -34.83
C PRO A 596 3.83 1.87 -35.37
N VAL A 597 4.73 2.34 -34.51
CA VAL A 597 6.17 2.47 -34.78
C VAL A 597 6.91 1.74 -33.66
N SER A 598 7.72 0.75 -34.05
CA SER A 598 8.45 -0.14 -33.13
C SER A 598 9.95 -0.21 -33.42
N SER A 599 10.42 0.52 -34.42
CA SER A 599 11.83 0.63 -34.80
C SER A 599 12.23 2.09 -34.88
N TYR A 600 13.32 2.44 -34.22
CA TYR A 600 13.81 3.81 -34.10
C TYR A 600 15.32 3.85 -34.33
N SER A 601 15.77 4.83 -35.10
CA SER A 601 17.17 5.22 -35.17
C SER A 601 17.41 6.40 -34.23
N SER A 602 18.51 6.36 -33.48
CA SER A 602 18.97 7.52 -32.71
C SER A 602 19.35 8.65 -33.66
N THR A 603 18.88 9.86 -33.36
CA THR A 603 19.20 11.09 -34.12
C THR A 603 20.26 11.94 -33.44
N THR A 604 20.62 11.59 -32.21
CA THR A 604 21.68 12.24 -31.43
C THR A 604 22.29 11.26 -30.43
N THR A 605 23.33 11.71 -29.73
CA THR A 605 23.83 11.11 -28.49
C THR A 605 23.65 12.11 -27.36
N VAL A 606 23.16 11.64 -26.21
CA VAL A 606 22.91 12.46 -25.02
C VAL A 606 23.85 11.97 -23.90
N ASN A 607 24.65 12.89 -23.37
CA ASN A 607 25.55 12.61 -22.27
C ASN A 607 24.79 12.69 -20.94
N ILE A 608 24.85 11.64 -20.13
CA ILE A 608 24.23 11.59 -18.80
C ILE A 608 25.35 11.70 -17.76
N PRO A 609 25.45 12.82 -17.01
CA PRO A 609 26.61 13.10 -16.16
C PRO A 609 26.51 12.53 -14.73
N TYR A 610 25.48 11.73 -14.42
CA TYR A 610 25.26 11.14 -13.11
C TYR A 610 25.24 9.61 -13.19
N ASP A 611 25.60 8.94 -12.10
CA ASP A 611 25.45 7.49 -11.98
C ASP A 611 23.98 7.14 -11.71
N TYR A 612 23.47 6.18 -12.48
CA TYR A 612 22.12 5.63 -12.35
C TYR A 612 22.11 4.10 -12.44
N SER A 613 23.30 3.48 -12.40
CA SER A 613 23.46 2.03 -12.56
C SER A 613 22.67 1.21 -11.54
N LYS A 614 22.56 1.71 -10.30
CA LYS A 614 21.77 1.09 -9.22
C LYS A 614 20.27 1.02 -9.50
N ALA A 615 19.76 1.92 -10.34
CA ALA A 615 18.35 1.98 -10.70
C ALA A 615 18.11 1.54 -12.15
N LEU A 616 19.11 1.05 -12.87
CA LEU A 616 18.94 0.67 -14.27
C LEU A 616 18.54 -0.81 -14.38
N ASN A 617 17.34 -1.07 -14.87
CA ASN A 617 16.83 -2.42 -15.12
C ASN A 617 16.63 -2.66 -16.63
N SER A 618 16.30 -3.89 -17.03
CA SER A 618 15.81 -4.17 -18.39
C SER A 618 14.40 -3.59 -18.57
N ALA A 619 13.97 -3.37 -19.82
CA ALA A 619 12.62 -2.86 -20.08
C ALA A 619 11.50 -3.80 -19.56
N ASP A 620 11.67 -5.11 -19.69
CA ASP A 620 10.70 -6.09 -19.17
C ASP A 620 10.64 -6.02 -17.63
N ARG A 621 11.80 -5.98 -16.95
CA ARG A 621 11.86 -5.87 -15.49
C ARG A 621 11.30 -4.55 -14.97
N ALA A 622 11.58 -3.46 -15.67
CA ALA A 622 11.02 -2.16 -15.34
C ALA A 622 9.50 -2.16 -15.36
N LYS A 623 8.85 -2.80 -16.34
CA LYS A 623 7.39 -2.94 -16.36
C LYS A 623 6.86 -3.64 -15.10
N GLU A 624 7.50 -4.72 -14.66
CA GLU A 624 7.11 -5.45 -13.44
C GLU A 624 7.23 -4.56 -12.20
N LEU A 625 8.38 -3.91 -12.04
CA LEU A 625 8.66 -3.04 -10.89
C LEU A 625 7.69 -1.85 -10.84
N VAL A 626 7.46 -1.21 -11.99
CA VAL A 626 6.54 -0.06 -12.09
C VAL A 626 5.12 -0.45 -11.73
N LEU A 627 4.63 -1.62 -12.18
CA LEU A 627 3.30 -2.11 -11.83
C LEU A 627 3.15 -2.41 -10.33
N GLN A 628 4.25 -2.74 -9.66
CA GLN A 628 4.26 -3.11 -8.24
C GLN A 628 4.43 -1.91 -7.30
N TYR A 629 5.25 -0.93 -7.67
CA TYR A 629 5.75 0.09 -6.72
C TYR A 629 5.51 1.54 -7.14
N ALA A 630 4.97 1.81 -8.34
CA ALA A 630 4.71 3.18 -8.76
C ALA A 630 3.36 3.72 -8.24
N GLY A 631 3.38 4.97 -7.78
CA GLY A 631 2.22 5.69 -7.28
C GLY A 631 2.14 5.78 -5.76
N ALA A 632 1.22 6.63 -5.29
CA ALA A 632 0.95 6.84 -3.88
C ALA A 632 0.37 5.59 -3.22
N GLY A 633 0.65 5.41 -1.93
CA GLY A 633 0.24 4.25 -1.14
C GLY A 633 0.98 2.95 -1.49
N SER A 634 1.92 2.99 -2.45
CA SER A 634 2.80 1.85 -2.74
C SER A 634 3.61 1.50 -1.49
N PRO A 635 3.90 0.20 -1.24
CA PRO A 635 4.68 -0.21 -0.08
C PRO A 635 6.00 0.57 -0.01
N SER A 636 6.12 1.47 0.97
CA SER A 636 7.41 2.00 1.40
C SER A 636 8.14 0.90 2.18
N LEU A 637 9.47 0.97 2.17
CA LEU A 637 10.32 0.08 2.96
C LEU A 637 10.15 0.34 4.45
#